data_AF-A0A7J4TNR8-F1
#
_entry.id   AF-A0A7J4TNR8-F1
#
_cell.length_a   1.000
_cell.length_b   1.000
_cell.length_c   1.000
_cell.angle_alpha   90.00
_cell.angle_beta   90.00
_cell.angle_gamma   90.00
#
_symmetry.space_group_name_H-M   'P 1'
#
loop_
_entity.id
_entity.type
_entity.pdbx_description
1 polymer ?
#
loop_
_entity_poly.entity_id
_entity_poly.type
_entity_poly.pdbx_seq_one_letter_code
_entity_poly.pdbx_strand_id
1 'polypeptide(L)'
;MKARVGKARMALLGTLLMLQMLPQASAATVTDVSDLRLEYFYPAIVAFAIAIPVWRWFIPNQLANLQVAFEIDDDLYEVHRITRNVDDARALLKEGGTAFGIGLYVMGMTGVLLLITELLFNAEVYFLPNLFLIGVLVLIPVFISPWETLNAQLVGTRSSSGKSKGYVKFVRRLTTLLILSGATFAVVLYGSSQSEGPAAIRPIWVAAAMLTFMAPTIFAYGRIMGASWNMILINKWRTANGKPNPIDPDKP
;
A
#
# COMPACT_ATOMS: atom_id res chain seq x y z
N MET A 1 21.56 0.86 45.89
CA MET A 1 20.69 -0.16 45.27
C MET A 1 19.19 0.03 45.60
N LYS A 2 18.80 0.29 46.86
CA LYS A 2 17.38 0.53 47.26
C LYS A 2 16.65 1.67 46.52
N ALA A 3 17.34 2.77 46.20
CA ALA A 3 16.72 3.93 45.54
C ALA A 3 16.31 3.68 44.06
N ARG A 4 16.97 2.76 43.34
CA ARG A 4 16.58 2.42 41.95
C ARG A 4 15.33 1.54 41.90
N VAL A 5 15.15 0.67 42.91
CA VAL A 5 13.97 -0.21 43.01
C VAL A 5 12.70 0.61 43.29
N GLY A 6 12.78 1.67 44.09
CA GLY A 6 11.66 2.58 44.33
C GLY A 6 11.18 3.31 43.06
N LYS A 7 12.11 3.80 42.25
CA LYS A 7 11.79 4.45 40.97
C LYS A 7 11.18 3.48 39.94
N ALA A 8 11.68 2.25 39.88
CA ALA A 8 11.13 1.22 39.01
C ALA A 8 9.70 0.79 39.42
N ARG A 9 9.43 0.69 40.72
CA ARG A 9 8.08 0.40 41.25
C ARG A 9 7.10 1.54 41.00
N MET A 10 7.54 2.79 41.16
CA MET A 10 6.73 3.97 40.81
C MET A 10 6.47 4.07 39.31
N ALA A 11 7.46 3.75 38.47
CA ALA A 11 7.27 3.71 37.03
C ALA A 11 6.24 2.64 36.65
N LEU A 12 6.38 1.41 37.16
CA LEU A 12 5.42 0.32 36.93
C LEU A 12 4.01 0.65 37.40
N LEU A 13 3.87 1.25 38.59
CA LEU A 13 2.57 1.71 39.10
C LEU A 13 1.98 2.81 38.22
N GLY A 14 2.81 3.74 37.75
CA GLY A 14 2.42 4.78 36.79
C GLY A 14 1.94 4.19 35.46
N THR A 15 2.64 3.17 34.92
CA THR A 15 2.22 2.50 33.69
C THR A 15 0.90 1.75 33.89
N LEU A 16 0.71 1.09 35.03
CA LEU A 16 -0.53 0.37 35.36
C LEU A 16 -1.72 1.33 35.51
N LEU A 17 -1.50 2.51 36.09
CA LEU A 17 -2.51 3.57 36.22
C LEU A 17 -2.86 4.19 34.86
N MET A 18 -1.88 4.37 33.97
CA MET A 18 -2.11 4.81 32.60
C MET A 18 -2.93 3.79 31.78
N LEU A 19 -2.72 2.49 32.01
CA LEU A 19 -3.50 1.42 31.40
C LEU A 19 -4.97 1.42 31.83
N GLN A 20 -5.29 1.93 33.03
CA GLN A 20 -6.66 2.10 33.51
C GLN A 20 -7.35 3.35 32.95
N MET A 21 -6.58 4.28 32.38
CA MET A 21 -7.10 5.47 31.68
C MET A 21 -7.28 5.22 30.17
N LEU A 22 -6.94 4.03 29.68
CA LEU A 22 -7.32 3.63 28.34
C LEU A 22 -8.85 3.51 28.30
N PRO A 23 -9.53 4.16 27.33
CA PRO A 23 -10.97 4.02 27.19
C PRO A 23 -11.31 2.53 27.05
N GLN A 24 -12.21 2.04 27.91
CA GLN A 24 -12.81 0.72 27.77
C GLN A 24 -13.53 0.72 26.43
N ALA A 25 -13.11 -0.15 25.50
CA ALA A 25 -13.75 -0.28 24.20
C ALA A 25 -15.21 -0.71 24.41
N SER A 26 -16.12 0.26 24.41
CA SER A 26 -17.55 0.05 24.34
C SER A 26 -17.92 -0.50 22.96
N ALA A 27 -19.00 -1.28 22.88
CA ALA A 27 -19.50 -1.79 21.62
C ALA A 27 -19.82 -0.61 20.68
N ALA A 28 -19.07 -0.53 19.58
CA ALA A 28 -19.29 0.48 18.55
C ALA A 28 -20.73 0.41 18.04
N THR A 29 -21.42 1.54 18.04
CA THR A 29 -22.77 1.66 17.52
C THR A 29 -22.73 2.14 16.07
N VAL A 30 -23.47 1.46 15.19
CA VAL A 30 -23.55 1.85 13.78
C VAL A 30 -24.85 2.64 13.59
N THR A 31 -24.73 3.88 13.13
CA THR A 31 -25.87 4.76 12.84
C THR A 31 -26.25 4.67 11.37
N ASP A 32 -27.56 4.59 11.13
CA ASP A 32 -28.15 4.48 9.79
C ASP A 32 -28.48 5.87 9.21
N VAL A 33 -28.84 5.90 7.93
CA VAL A 33 -29.18 7.12 7.16
C VAL A 33 -30.44 7.82 7.69
N SER A 34 -31.18 7.21 8.61
CA SER A 34 -32.36 7.80 9.24
C SER A 34 -32.03 8.88 10.27
N ASP A 35 -30.82 8.90 10.84
CA ASP A 35 -30.36 9.90 11.82
C ASP A 35 -29.25 10.77 11.23
N LEU A 36 -29.62 11.64 10.28
CA LEU A 36 -28.67 12.51 9.59
C LEU A 36 -28.24 13.66 10.50
N ARG A 37 -27.03 13.56 11.06
CA ARG A 37 -26.34 14.65 11.75
C ARG A 37 -25.13 15.09 10.94
N LEU A 38 -24.93 16.40 10.84
CA LEU A 38 -23.79 16.99 10.09
C LEU A 38 -22.44 16.47 10.61
N GLU A 39 -22.36 16.18 11.90
CA GLU A 39 -21.18 15.64 12.58
C GLU A 39 -20.66 14.34 11.95
N TYR A 40 -21.55 13.48 11.42
CA TYR A 40 -21.17 12.22 10.79
C TYR A 40 -20.46 12.40 9.44
N PHE A 41 -20.53 13.59 8.84
CA PHE A 41 -19.86 13.87 7.57
C PHE A 41 -18.47 14.49 7.76
N TYR A 42 -18.12 14.95 8.96
CA TYR A 42 -16.80 15.55 9.21
C TYR A 42 -15.62 14.63 8.86
N PRO A 43 -15.65 13.32 9.19
CA PRO A 43 -14.58 12.40 8.79
C PRO A 43 -14.36 12.39 7.27
N ALA A 44 -15.44 12.21 6.50
CA ALA A 44 -15.38 12.20 5.05
C ALA A 44 -14.86 13.54 4.49
N ILE A 45 -15.39 14.67 4.98
CA ILE A 45 -14.98 16.02 4.54
C ILE A 45 -13.48 16.21 4.76
N VAL A 46 -12.96 15.88 5.96
CA VAL A 46 -11.54 16.03 6.28
C VAL A 46 -10.68 15.08 5.44
N ALA A 47 -11.09 13.82 5.30
CA ALA A 47 -10.37 12.86 4.48
C ALA A 47 -10.24 13.33 3.02
N PHE A 48 -11.33 13.80 2.40
CA PHE A 48 -11.28 14.31 1.04
C PHE A 48 -10.53 15.64 0.93
N ALA A 49 -10.67 16.53 1.92
CA ALA A 49 -9.94 17.80 1.96
C ALA A 49 -8.42 17.60 2.00
N ILE A 50 -7.94 16.49 2.58
CA ILE A 50 -6.52 16.12 2.56
C ILE A 50 -6.16 15.34 1.29
N ALA A 51 -6.98 14.37 0.88
CA ALA A 51 -6.69 13.50 -0.26
C ALA A 51 -6.62 14.25 -1.60
N ILE A 52 -7.48 15.25 -1.82
CA ILE A 52 -7.53 16.01 -3.07
C ILE A 52 -6.22 16.79 -3.31
N PRO A 53 -5.71 17.61 -2.37
CA PRO A 53 -4.39 18.24 -2.47
C PRO A 53 -3.25 17.25 -2.71
N VAL A 54 -3.26 16.11 -2.01
CA VAL A 54 -2.23 15.08 -2.17
C VAL A 54 -2.21 14.56 -3.60
N TRP A 55 -3.37 14.24 -4.16
CA TRP A 55 -3.45 13.78 -5.53
C TRP A 55 -3.10 14.87 -6.56
N ARG A 56 -3.66 16.08 -6.40
CA ARG A 56 -3.59 17.11 -7.43
C ARG A 56 -2.22 17.80 -7.50
N TRP A 57 -1.56 17.94 -6.35
CA TRP A 57 -0.33 18.73 -6.20
C TRP A 57 0.83 17.92 -5.67
N PHE A 58 0.65 17.18 -4.57
CA PHE A 58 1.77 16.47 -3.95
C PHE A 58 2.36 15.42 -4.90
N ILE A 59 1.55 14.50 -5.45
CA ILE A 59 2.06 13.43 -6.32
C ILE A 59 2.80 13.97 -7.56
N PRO A 60 2.24 14.91 -8.35
CA PRO A 60 2.97 15.46 -9.50
C PRO A 60 4.24 16.23 -9.11
N ASN A 61 4.23 16.93 -7.98
CA ASN A 61 5.40 17.66 -7.51
C ASN A 61 6.53 16.72 -7.05
N GLN A 62 6.21 15.57 -6.45
CA GLN A 62 7.21 14.56 -6.09
C GLN A 62 7.86 13.90 -7.31
N LEU A 63 7.21 13.96 -8.47
CA LEU A 63 7.70 13.41 -9.73
C LEU A 63 8.29 14.49 -10.65
N ALA A 64 8.34 15.74 -10.22
CA ALA A 64 9.03 16.79 -10.95
C ALA A 64 10.55 16.62 -10.82
N ASN A 65 11.28 16.85 -11.91
CA ASN A 65 12.73 16.64 -11.97
C ASN A 65 13.15 15.17 -11.70
N LEU A 66 12.31 14.21 -12.09
CA LEU A 66 12.60 12.79 -11.96
C LEU A 66 13.73 12.42 -12.93
N GLN A 67 14.79 11.84 -12.37
CA GLN A 67 15.94 11.37 -13.10
C GLN A 67 16.12 9.88 -12.81
N VAL A 68 16.35 9.10 -13.86
CA VAL A 68 16.64 7.66 -13.76
C VAL A 68 18.06 7.46 -14.28
N ALA A 69 18.88 6.80 -13.49
CA ALA A 69 20.21 6.40 -13.88
C ALA A 69 20.15 4.96 -14.42
N PHE A 70 20.58 4.75 -15.67
CA PHE A 70 20.73 3.42 -16.26
C PHE A 70 22.20 3.00 -16.20
N GLU A 71 22.44 1.79 -15.74
CA GLU A 71 23.78 1.18 -15.77
C GLU A 71 24.07 0.73 -17.21
N ILE A 72 25.13 1.28 -17.82
CA ILE A 72 25.60 0.87 -19.16
C ILE A 72 26.74 -0.14 -19.05
N ASP A 73 27.62 0.05 -18.07
CA ASP A 73 28.82 -0.77 -17.84
C ASP A 73 29.17 -0.78 -16.33
N ASP A 74 30.17 -1.56 -15.93
CA ASP A 74 30.66 -1.62 -14.55
C ASP A 74 30.97 -0.21 -14.02
N ASP A 75 30.11 0.29 -13.13
CA ASP A 75 30.18 1.62 -12.50
C ASP A 75 29.93 2.83 -13.42
N LEU A 76 29.48 2.62 -14.65
CA LEU A 76 29.10 3.69 -15.58
C LEU A 76 27.58 3.82 -15.69
N TYR A 77 27.08 5.00 -15.32
CA TYR A 77 25.65 5.29 -15.35
C TYR A 77 25.33 6.44 -16.29
N GLU A 78 24.33 6.25 -17.14
CA GLU A 78 23.74 7.31 -17.94
C GLU A 78 22.49 7.84 -17.24
N VAL A 79 22.50 9.14 -16.92
CA VAL A 79 21.36 9.77 -16.25
C VAL A 79 20.41 10.32 -17.30
N HIS A 80 19.24 9.71 -17.41
CA HIS A 80 18.15 10.19 -18.25
C HIS A 80 17.15 10.96 -17.38
N ARG A 81 16.94 12.22 -17.72
CA ARG A 81 15.87 13.01 -17.09
C ARG A 81 14.53 12.63 -17.73
N ILE A 82 13.67 12.00 -16.95
CA ILE A 82 12.34 11.56 -17.38
C ILE A 82 11.34 12.74 -17.35
N THR A 83 11.45 13.63 -16.37
CA THR A 83 10.58 14.81 -16.26
C THR A 83 11.43 16.05 -15.94
N ARG A 84 11.14 17.19 -16.58
CA ARG A 84 11.78 18.48 -16.22
C ARG A 84 10.87 19.26 -15.27
N ASN A 85 9.59 19.34 -15.62
CA ASN A 85 8.61 20.17 -14.92
C ASN A 85 7.41 19.35 -14.43
N VAL A 86 6.55 19.97 -13.62
CA VAL A 86 5.32 19.35 -13.09
C VAL A 86 4.35 18.96 -14.22
N ASP A 87 4.36 19.67 -15.35
CA ASP A 87 3.54 19.33 -16.51
C ASP A 87 4.02 18.06 -17.21
N ASP A 88 5.34 17.86 -17.35
CA ASP A 88 5.93 16.62 -17.85
C ASP A 88 5.60 15.46 -16.91
N ALA A 89 5.68 15.69 -15.59
CA ALA A 89 5.25 14.71 -14.60
C ALA A 89 3.78 14.35 -14.77
N ARG A 90 2.89 15.33 -14.96
CA ARG A 90 1.46 15.07 -15.20
C ARG A 90 1.21 14.34 -16.52
N ALA A 91 2.00 14.60 -17.55
CA ALA A 91 1.93 13.87 -18.83
C ALA A 91 2.34 12.40 -18.62
N LEU A 92 3.48 12.16 -17.97
CA LEU A 92 3.96 10.81 -17.61
C LEU A 92 2.91 10.03 -16.81
N LEU A 93 2.25 10.68 -15.85
CA LEU A 93 1.21 10.03 -15.05
C LEU A 93 -0.01 9.60 -15.87
N LYS A 94 -0.28 10.26 -17.00
CA LYS A 94 -1.40 9.91 -17.90
C LYS A 94 -1.03 8.84 -18.93
N GLU A 95 0.25 8.59 -19.14
CA GLU A 95 0.73 7.60 -20.10
C GLU A 95 0.68 6.17 -19.55
N GLY A 96 0.56 5.20 -20.47
CA GLY A 96 0.86 3.79 -20.20
C GLY A 96 -0.02 3.06 -19.18
N GLY A 97 -1.21 3.57 -18.85
CA GLY A 97 -2.07 2.97 -17.81
C GLY A 97 -1.58 3.25 -16.38
N THR A 98 -0.52 4.03 -16.21
CA THR A 98 0.03 4.46 -14.90
C THR A 98 -1.01 5.24 -14.09
N ALA A 99 -1.84 6.04 -14.76
CA ALA A 99 -2.96 6.76 -14.15
C ALA A 99 -3.91 5.84 -13.38
N PHE A 100 -4.16 4.64 -13.90
CA PHE A 100 -5.05 3.67 -13.26
C PHE A 100 -4.42 3.11 -11.98
N GLY A 101 -3.14 2.74 -12.02
CA GLY A 101 -2.42 2.26 -10.84
C GLY A 101 -2.34 3.32 -9.73
N ILE A 102 -2.07 4.58 -10.09
CA ILE A 102 -2.05 5.70 -9.14
C ILE A 102 -3.44 6.00 -8.61
N GLY A 103 -4.47 5.93 -9.46
CA GLY A 103 -5.86 6.08 -9.05
C GLY A 103 -6.24 5.07 -7.97
N LEU A 104 -5.92 3.79 -8.17
CA LEU A 104 -6.15 2.73 -7.17
C LEU A 104 -5.37 2.97 -5.87
N TYR A 105 -4.14 3.46 -5.96
CA TYR A 105 -3.34 3.81 -4.79
C TYR A 105 -3.96 4.96 -3.99
N VAL A 106 -4.32 6.07 -4.65
CA VAL A 106 -4.98 7.21 -4.01
C VAL A 106 -6.33 6.82 -3.44
N MET A 107 -7.08 5.96 -4.14
CA MET A 107 -8.35 5.41 -3.66
C MET A 107 -8.17 4.65 -2.34
N GLY A 108 -7.20 3.73 -2.29
CA GLY A 108 -6.88 2.96 -1.08
C GLY A 108 -6.43 3.86 0.07
N MET A 109 -5.53 4.81 -0.20
CA MET A 109 -5.09 5.77 0.81
C MET A 109 -6.23 6.65 1.31
N THR A 110 -7.14 7.07 0.43
CA THR A 110 -8.31 7.87 0.83
C THR A 110 -9.25 7.04 1.70
N GLY A 111 -9.46 5.76 1.38
CA GLY A 111 -10.25 4.85 2.21
C GLY A 111 -9.65 4.64 3.60
N VAL A 112 -8.33 4.43 3.68
CA VAL A 112 -7.60 4.32 4.96
C VAL A 112 -7.64 5.65 5.72
N LEU A 113 -7.47 6.77 5.04
CA LEU A 113 -7.56 8.09 5.65
C LEU A 113 -8.96 8.33 6.20
N LEU A 114 -10.01 7.95 5.46
CA LEU A 114 -11.39 8.05 5.92
C LEU A 114 -11.61 7.20 7.17
N LEU A 115 -11.11 5.96 7.18
CA LEU A 115 -11.14 5.10 8.37
C LEU A 115 -10.42 5.74 9.57
N ILE A 116 -9.22 6.30 9.37
CA ILE A 116 -8.47 6.99 10.42
C ILE A 116 -9.25 8.20 10.93
N THR A 117 -9.84 9.00 10.04
CA THR A 117 -10.63 10.17 10.44
C THR A 117 -11.91 9.76 11.17
N GLU A 118 -12.59 8.70 10.75
CA GLU A 118 -13.79 8.17 11.42
C GLU A 118 -13.45 7.83 12.87
N LEU A 119 -12.35 7.09 13.06
CA LEU A 119 -11.81 6.74 14.38
C LEU A 119 -11.37 7.96 15.21
N LEU A 120 -10.83 8.99 14.56
CA LEU A 120 -10.31 10.19 15.22
C LEU A 120 -11.45 11.08 15.75
N PHE A 121 -12.52 11.24 14.98
CA PHE A 121 -13.66 12.07 15.37
C PHE A 121 -14.57 11.39 16.38
N ASN A 122 -14.93 10.12 16.16
CA ASN A 122 -15.74 9.36 17.09
C ASN A 122 -15.48 7.86 16.94
N ALA A 123 -14.73 7.28 17.88
CA ALA A 123 -14.42 5.85 17.88
C ALA A 123 -15.62 4.96 18.29
N GLU A 124 -16.67 5.54 18.88
CA GLU A 124 -17.82 4.81 19.43
C GLU A 124 -19.01 4.74 18.48
N VAL A 125 -19.11 5.68 17.52
CA VAL A 125 -20.21 5.76 16.55
C VAL A 125 -19.65 5.76 15.14
N TYR A 126 -20.07 4.78 14.34
CA TYR A 126 -19.72 4.70 12.92
C TYR A 126 -20.93 5.00 12.06
N PHE A 127 -20.74 5.86 11.07
CA PHE A 127 -21.79 6.19 10.12
C PHE A 127 -21.81 5.18 8.96
N LEU A 128 -22.93 4.50 8.74
CA LEU A 128 -23.03 3.42 7.75
C LEU A 128 -22.58 3.86 6.33
N PRO A 129 -22.98 5.04 5.81
CA PRO A 129 -22.46 5.52 4.52
C PRO A 129 -20.94 5.71 4.48
N ASN A 130 -20.31 6.19 5.55
CA ASN A 130 -18.86 6.34 5.62
C ASN A 130 -18.18 4.96 5.62
N LEU A 131 -18.71 4.00 6.38
CA LEU A 131 -18.23 2.62 6.39
C LEU A 131 -18.34 1.96 5.01
N PHE A 132 -19.46 2.16 4.31
CA PHE A 132 -19.63 1.67 2.95
C PHE A 132 -18.60 2.30 2.01
N LEU A 133 -18.40 3.62 2.10
CA LEU A 133 -17.42 4.34 1.31
C LEU A 133 -15.98 3.86 1.59
N ILE A 134 -15.60 3.67 2.86
CA ILE A 134 -14.32 3.04 3.26
C ILE A 134 -14.20 1.66 2.62
N GLY A 135 -15.24 0.83 2.75
CA GLY A 135 -15.27 -0.51 2.20
C GLY A 135 -14.99 -0.50 0.70
N VAL A 136 -15.68 0.34 -0.06
CA VAL A 136 -15.46 0.49 -1.50
C VAL A 136 -14.04 0.97 -1.80
N LEU A 137 -13.58 2.02 -1.12
CA LEU A 137 -12.26 2.65 -1.35
C LEU A 137 -11.09 1.72 -1.01
N VAL A 138 -11.24 0.82 -0.03
CA VAL A 138 -10.20 -0.12 0.39
C VAL A 138 -10.29 -1.45 -0.36
N LEU A 139 -11.48 -2.03 -0.50
CA LEU A 139 -11.64 -3.35 -1.09
C LEU A 139 -11.30 -3.34 -2.59
N ILE A 140 -11.69 -2.31 -3.33
CA ILE A 140 -11.43 -2.25 -4.78
C ILE A 140 -9.92 -2.34 -5.08
N PRO A 141 -9.05 -1.49 -4.50
CA PRO A 141 -7.61 -1.62 -4.68
C PRO A 141 -7.04 -2.95 -4.18
N VAL A 142 -7.52 -3.45 -3.05
CA VAL A 142 -7.08 -4.75 -2.48
C VAL A 142 -7.36 -5.90 -3.45
N PHE A 143 -8.50 -5.91 -4.14
CA PHE A 143 -8.80 -6.97 -5.11
C PHE A 143 -8.12 -6.76 -6.47
N ILE A 144 -8.11 -5.53 -6.99
CA ILE A 144 -7.60 -5.26 -8.34
C ILE A 144 -6.07 -5.34 -8.38
N SER A 145 -5.39 -4.86 -7.34
CA SER A 145 -3.93 -4.72 -7.36
C SER A 145 -3.19 -6.07 -7.52
N PRO A 146 -3.49 -7.13 -6.74
CA PRO A 146 -2.84 -8.43 -6.91
C PRO A 146 -3.14 -9.09 -8.24
N TRP A 147 -4.37 -8.94 -8.73
CA TRP A 147 -4.78 -9.51 -10.00
C TRP A 147 -4.06 -8.88 -11.18
N GLU A 148 -4.07 -7.54 -11.30
CA GLU A 148 -3.37 -6.87 -12.40
C GLU A 148 -1.85 -7.07 -12.30
N THR A 149 -1.30 -7.14 -11.08
CA THR A 149 0.12 -7.44 -10.90
C THR A 149 0.49 -8.85 -11.36
N LEU A 150 -0.28 -9.87 -10.99
CA LEU A 150 -0.04 -11.24 -11.43
C LEU A 150 -0.16 -11.37 -12.96
N ASN A 151 -1.17 -10.72 -13.55
CA ASN A 151 -1.33 -10.64 -15.00
C ASN A 151 -0.11 -10.01 -15.66
N ALA A 152 0.45 -8.92 -15.13
CA ALA A 152 1.68 -8.34 -15.65
C ALA A 152 2.90 -9.26 -15.51
N GLN A 153 3.06 -9.94 -14.36
CA GLN A 153 4.19 -10.84 -14.08
C GLN A 153 4.19 -12.09 -14.98
N LEU A 154 3.04 -12.73 -15.17
CA LEU A 154 2.93 -13.96 -15.97
C LEU A 154 3.04 -13.73 -17.48
N VAL A 155 2.66 -12.54 -17.93
CA VAL A 155 2.70 -12.18 -19.36
C VAL A 155 4.12 -11.88 -19.81
N GLY A 156 4.95 -11.32 -18.91
CA GLY A 156 6.27 -10.80 -19.25
C GLY A 156 6.20 -9.66 -20.27
N THR A 157 7.22 -8.81 -20.31
CA THR A 157 7.39 -7.78 -21.36
C THR A 157 7.83 -8.37 -22.69
N ARG A 158 7.28 -9.52 -23.12
CA ARG A 158 7.43 -9.93 -24.52
C ARG A 158 6.58 -9.02 -25.36
N SER A 159 7.24 -8.11 -26.09
CA SER A 159 6.66 -7.34 -27.19
C SER A 159 6.13 -8.31 -28.25
N SER A 160 4.94 -8.85 -28.01
CA SER A 160 4.18 -9.55 -29.04
C SER A 160 3.82 -8.50 -30.07
N SER A 161 4.62 -8.42 -31.13
CA SER A 161 4.41 -7.60 -32.32
C SER A 161 3.15 -8.01 -33.11
N GLY A 162 2.34 -8.93 -32.60
CA GLY A 162 1.06 -9.33 -33.17
C GLY A 162 -0.10 -8.71 -32.40
N LYS A 163 -1.05 -8.11 -33.12
CA LYS A 163 -2.37 -7.71 -32.61
C LYS A 163 -3.07 -8.92 -31.95
N SER A 164 -2.84 -9.16 -30.66
CA SER A 164 -3.55 -10.20 -29.93
C SER A 164 -5.03 -9.87 -29.92
N LYS A 165 -5.85 -10.80 -30.42
CA LYS A 165 -7.32 -10.66 -30.48
C LYS A 165 -7.85 -10.42 -29.06
N GLY A 166 -8.84 -9.54 -28.90
CA GLY A 166 -9.39 -9.15 -27.59
C GLY A 166 -9.82 -10.33 -26.72
N TYR A 167 -10.33 -11.40 -27.33
CA TYR A 167 -10.67 -12.65 -26.64
C TYR A 167 -9.47 -13.30 -25.93
N VAL A 168 -8.29 -13.32 -26.56
CA VAL A 168 -7.07 -13.88 -25.97
C VAL A 168 -6.66 -13.09 -24.72
N LYS A 169 -6.80 -11.76 -24.75
CA LYS A 169 -6.55 -10.91 -23.57
C LYS A 169 -7.55 -11.21 -22.44
N PHE A 170 -8.83 -11.39 -22.77
CA PHE A 170 -9.88 -11.70 -21.79
C PHE A 170 -9.67 -13.06 -21.13
N VAL A 171 -9.52 -14.13 -21.93
CA VAL A 171 -9.29 -15.49 -21.42
C VAL A 171 -8.07 -15.50 -20.51
N ARG A 172 -6.98 -14.84 -20.91
CA ARG A 172 -5.77 -14.74 -20.10
C ARG A 172 -6.02 -14.06 -18.76
N ARG A 173 -6.69 -12.90 -18.75
CA ARG A 173 -7.02 -12.18 -17.51
C ARG A 173 -7.87 -13.05 -16.58
N LEU A 174 -8.85 -13.77 -17.13
CA LEU A 174 -9.67 -14.71 -16.38
C LEU A 174 -8.83 -15.87 -15.82
N THR A 175 -7.94 -16.46 -16.62
CA THR A 175 -7.03 -17.53 -16.15
C THR A 175 -6.16 -17.05 -14.99
N THR A 176 -5.59 -15.85 -15.06
CA THR A 176 -4.78 -15.32 -13.95
C THR A 176 -5.60 -15.08 -12.68
N LEU A 177 -6.85 -14.63 -12.81
CA LEU A 177 -7.77 -14.51 -11.68
C LEU A 177 -8.08 -15.88 -11.08
N LEU A 178 -8.34 -16.89 -11.91
CA LEU A 178 -8.61 -18.25 -11.44
C LEU A 178 -7.40 -18.87 -10.74
N ILE A 179 -6.18 -18.63 -11.23
CA ILE A 179 -4.95 -19.08 -10.56
C ILE A 179 -4.82 -18.41 -9.19
N LEU A 180 -5.01 -17.10 -9.11
CA LEU A 180 -4.90 -16.35 -7.85
C LEU A 180 -5.95 -16.79 -6.82
N SER A 181 -7.21 -16.83 -7.24
CA SER A 181 -8.32 -17.29 -6.40
C SER A 181 -8.16 -18.76 -6.03
N GLY A 182 -7.73 -19.61 -6.95
CA GLY A 182 -7.49 -21.03 -6.71
C GLY A 182 -6.37 -21.28 -5.71
N ALA A 183 -5.24 -20.57 -5.82
CA ALA A 183 -4.16 -20.65 -4.85
C ALA A 183 -4.59 -20.16 -3.46
N THR A 184 -5.32 -19.05 -3.40
CA THR A 184 -5.87 -18.52 -2.13
C THR A 184 -6.85 -19.51 -1.51
N PHE A 185 -7.74 -20.09 -2.32
CA PHE A 185 -8.71 -21.08 -1.87
C PHE A 185 -8.06 -22.37 -1.40
N ALA A 186 -7.00 -22.83 -2.07
CA ALA A 186 -6.23 -24.00 -1.64
C ALA A 186 -5.62 -23.80 -0.24
N VAL A 187 -5.10 -22.59 0.07
CA VAL A 187 -4.59 -22.26 1.41
C VAL A 187 -5.71 -22.25 2.45
N VAL A 188 -6.88 -21.73 2.11
CA VAL A 188 -8.06 -21.76 3.00
C VAL A 188 -8.51 -23.19 3.26
N LEU A 189 -8.63 -24.02 2.23
CA LEU A 189 -9.02 -25.42 2.35
C LEU A 189 -8.03 -26.22 3.20
N TYR A 190 -6.74 -26.10 2.91
CA TYR A 190 -5.69 -26.71 3.71
C TYR A 190 -5.73 -26.22 5.16
N GLY A 191 -5.93 -24.92 5.37
CA GLY A 191 -6.07 -24.36 6.69
C GLY A 191 -7.28 -24.86 7.46
N SER A 192 -8.41 -25.07 6.77
CA SER A 192 -9.62 -25.62 7.38
C SER A 192 -9.44 -27.09 7.78
N SER A 193 -8.74 -27.91 6.98
CA SER A 193 -8.49 -29.31 7.32
C SER A 193 -7.54 -29.49 8.50
N GLN A 194 -6.63 -28.53 8.71
CA GLN A 194 -5.66 -28.55 9.83
C GLN A 194 -6.18 -27.83 11.09
N SER A 195 -7.37 -27.23 11.04
CA SER A 195 -7.92 -26.46 12.16
C SER A 195 -8.63 -27.38 13.14
N GLU A 196 -7.92 -27.84 14.17
CA GLU A 196 -8.52 -28.51 15.31
C GLU A 196 -9.09 -27.47 16.29
N GLY A 197 -10.43 -27.44 16.48
CA GLY A 197 -11.12 -26.55 17.41
C GLY A 197 -12.56 -26.21 16.99
N PRO A 198 -13.30 -25.40 17.79
CA PRO A 198 -14.68 -24.99 17.49
C PRO A 198 -14.79 -23.92 16.40
N ALA A 199 -13.69 -23.27 16.02
CA ALA A 199 -13.65 -22.32 14.92
C ALA A 199 -13.37 -23.04 13.59
N ALA A 200 -14.14 -22.71 12.55
CA ALA A 200 -14.01 -23.34 11.23
C ALA A 200 -12.61 -23.19 10.59
N ILE A 201 -11.91 -22.09 10.87
CA ILE A 201 -10.56 -21.81 10.36
C ILE A 201 -9.77 -21.03 11.42
N ARG A 202 -8.54 -21.46 11.74
CA ARG A 202 -7.64 -20.71 12.65
C ARG A 202 -7.22 -19.37 12.02
N PRO A 203 -7.10 -18.27 12.80
CA PRO A 203 -6.74 -16.95 12.27
C PRO A 203 -5.44 -16.91 11.45
N ILE A 204 -4.47 -17.75 11.78
CA ILE A 204 -3.21 -17.87 11.02
C ILE A 204 -3.43 -18.29 9.56
N TRP A 205 -4.41 -19.15 9.29
CA TRP A 205 -4.72 -19.61 7.94
C TRP A 205 -5.47 -18.55 7.13
N VAL A 206 -6.29 -17.73 7.81
CA VAL A 206 -6.89 -16.54 7.18
C VAL A 206 -5.81 -15.55 6.79
N ALA A 207 -4.87 -15.26 7.69
CA ALA A 207 -3.73 -14.39 7.40
C ALA A 207 -2.86 -14.95 6.27
N ALA A 208 -2.58 -16.26 6.27
CA ALA A 208 -1.83 -16.93 5.20
C ALA A 208 -2.55 -16.82 3.85
N ALA A 209 -3.87 -17.03 3.81
CA ALA A 209 -4.65 -16.88 2.59
C ALA A 209 -4.62 -15.44 2.06
N MET A 210 -4.78 -14.44 2.94
CA MET A 210 -4.64 -13.03 2.58
C MET A 210 -3.23 -12.71 2.06
N LEU A 211 -2.19 -13.27 2.68
CA LEU A 211 -0.81 -13.12 2.22
C LEU A 211 -0.62 -13.74 0.83
N THR A 212 -1.14 -14.94 0.59
CA THR A 212 -1.10 -15.61 -0.71
C THR A 212 -1.82 -14.79 -1.78
N PHE A 213 -2.98 -14.23 -1.45
CA PHE A 213 -3.71 -13.35 -2.35
C PHE A 213 -2.93 -12.08 -2.69
N MET A 214 -2.26 -11.47 -1.70
CA MET A 214 -1.46 -10.25 -1.90
C MET A 214 -0.04 -10.52 -2.44
N ALA A 215 0.42 -11.78 -2.46
CA ALA A 215 1.78 -12.14 -2.79
C ALA A 215 2.28 -11.58 -4.14
N PRO A 216 1.50 -11.56 -5.24
CA PRO A 216 1.96 -10.99 -6.51
C PRO A 216 2.38 -9.52 -6.38
N THR A 217 1.59 -8.70 -5.67
CA THR A 217 1.90 -7.30 -5.40
C THR A 217 3.13 -7.12 -4.54
N ILE A 218 3.23 -7.91 -3.46
CA ILE A 218 4.37 -7.86 -2.53
C ILE A 218 5.67 -8.21 -3.29
N PHE A 219 5.66 -9.25 -4.13
CA PHE A 219 6.84 -9.63 -4.91
C PHE A 219 7.18 -8.63 -6.01
N ALA A 220 6.20 -8.06 -6.72
CA ALA A 220 6.47 -7.02 -7.71
C ALA A 220 7.14 -5.81 -7.06
N TYR A 221 6.53 -5.31 -6.00
CA TYR A 221 7.01 -4.13 -5.29
C TYR A 221 8.37 -4.41 -4.63
N GLY A 222 8.55 -5.59 -4.02
CA GLY A 222 9.81 -6.04 -3.45
C GLY A 222 10.95 -6.09 -4.48
N ARG A 223 10.68 -6.54 -5.72
CA ARG A 223 11.69 -6.53 -6.80
C ARG A 223 12.05 -5.11 -7.25
N ILE A 224 11.06 -4.23 -7.42
CA ILE A 224 11.28 -2.85 -7.88
C ILE A 224 12.03 -2.05 -6.82
N MET A 225 11.55 -2.09 -5.57
CA MET A 225 12.24 -1.42 -4.46
C MET A 225 13.60 -2.03 -4.17
N GLY A 226 13.73 -3.36 -4.19
CA GLY A 226 15.00 -4.03 -3.93
C GLY A 226 16.11 -3.54 -4.86
N ALA A 227 15.79 -3.40 -6.16
CA ALA A 227 16.73 -2.84 -7.14
C ALA A 227 17.09 -1.37 -6.84
N SER A 228 16.10 -0.53 -6.50
CA SER A 228 16.38 0.88 -6.17
C SER A 228 17.15 1.06 -4.87
N TRP A 229 16.89 0.24 -3.86
CA TRP A 229 17.59 0.28 -2.57
C TRP A 229 19.04 -0.22 -2.70
N ASN A 230 19.27 -1.28 -3.48
CA ASN A 230 20.62 -1.78 -3.74
C ASN A 230 21.49 -0.68 -4.36
N MET A 231 20.95 0.03 -5.35
CA MET A 231 21.61 1.18 -5.99
C MET A 231 22.00 2.26 -4.98
N ILE A 232 21.05 2.69 -4.15
CA ILE A 232 21.29 3.76 -3.16
C ILE A 232 22.31 3.32 -2.11
N LEU A 233 22.21 2.07 -1.63
CA LEU A 233 23.11 1.55 -0.60
C LEU A 233 24.54 1.42 -1.11
N ILE A 234 24.72 0.89 -2.33
CA ILE A 234 26.03 0.78 -2.99
C ILE A 234 26.62 2.17 -3.22
N ASN A 235 25.83 3.13 -3.73
CA ASN A 235 26.31 4.49 -3.98
C ASN A 235 26.71 5.21 -2.68
N LYS A 236 25.91 5.08 -1.60
CA LYS A 236 26.28 5.62 -0.28
C LYS A 236 27.53 4.98 0.29
N TRP A 237 27.67 3.66 0.16
CA TRP A 237 28.86 2.93 0.64
C TRP A 237 30.12 3.34 -0.13
N ARG A 238 30.03 3.56 -1.45
CA ARG A 238 31.14 4.06 -2.28
C ARG A 238 31.57 5.47 -1.88
N THR A 239 30.59 6.37 -1.70
CA THR A 239 30.82 7.74 -1.22
C THR A 239 31.52 7.75 0.14
N ALA A 240 31.04 6.94 1.08
CA ALA A 240 31.63 6.83 2.41
C ALA A 240 33.08 6.30 2.39
N ASN A 241 33.43 5.51 1.38
CA ASN A 241 34.79 5.01 1.15
C ASN A 241 35.64 5.93 0.25
N GLY A 242 35.19 7.14 -0.05
CA GLY A 242 35.91 8.10 -0.91
C GLY A 242 36.12 7.62 -2.34
N LYS A 243 35.33 6.63 -2.79
CA LYS A 243 35.31 6.19 -4.18
C LYS A 243 34.33 7.08 -4.95
N PRO A 244 34.71 7.55 -6.15
CA PRO A 244 33.80 8.29 -7.01
C PRO A 244 32.57 7.42 -7.26
N ASN A 245 31.41 8.07 -7.27
CA ASN A 245 30.15 7.40 -7.51
C ASN A 245 29.46 8.08 -8.71
N PRO A 246 28.50 7.41 -9.36
CA PRO A 246 27.88 7.93 -10.59
C PRO A 246 26.95 9.12 -10.36
N ILE A 247 26.53 9.35 -9.11
CA ILE A 247 25.65 10.45 -8.67
C ILE A 247 26.50 11.67 -8.21
N ASP A 248 27.71 11.42 -7.71
CA ASP A 248 28.70 12.36 -7.21
C ASP A 248 30.08 11.93 -7.75
N PRO A 249 30.42 12.36 -8.98
CA PRO A 249 31.64 11.93 -9.68
C PRO A 249 32.92 12.53 -9.06
N ASP A 250 32.77 13.61 -8.29
CA ASP A 250 33.86 14.24 -7.57
C ASP A 250 34.13 13.50 -6.25
N LYS A 251 35.42 13.38 -5.88
CA LYS A 251 35.77 12.82 -4.56
C LYS A 251 35.27 13.78 -3.47
N PRO A 252 34.58 13.28 -2.43
CA PRO A 252 34.18 14.10 -1.28
C PRO A 252 35.39 14.60 -0.48
#